data_AF-A0A1D8QWU2-F1
#
_entry.id   AF-A0A1D8QWU2-F1
#
_cell.length_a   1.000
_cell.length_b   1.000
_cell.length_c   1.000
_cell.angle_alpha   90.00
_cell.angle_beta   90.00
_cell.angle_gamma   90.00
#
_symmetry.space_group_name_H-M   'P 1'
#
loop_
_entity.id
_entity.type
_entity.pdbx_description
1 polymer ?
#
loop_
_entity_poly.entity_id
_entity_poly.type
_entity_poly.pdbx_seq_one_letter_code
_entity_poly.pdbx_strand_id
1 'polypeptide(L)'
;MSSAFSTLREQITETRKKTMEQLCGITLHGDLQERYVDWRLPLPLSRKRQQRLDIIRNAGVLFIHVPKNAGTAISKELYGCSMRHESIRYYQRHAPDVVRTMPSFALWRDPVERFLSSYDFIRNGGGSHVSLHPGFAEHYADLTTLDRMIEYVDGTTSIYQLDHVLRPQHWYLTDRHGDIAVKMLFDLRALLEIRNLTPNQPH
;
A
#
# COMPACT_ATOMS: atom_id res chain seq x y z
N MET A 1 -3.88 38.87 12.59
CA MET A 1 -3.98 37.88 13.68
C MET A 1 -4.36 36.45 13.24
N SER A 2 -4.84 36.21 12.00
CA SER A 2 -5.24 34.87 11.51
C SER A 2 -4.07 33.89 11.26
N SER A 3 -2.94 34.37 10.76
CA SER A 3 -1.81 33.52 10.33
C SER A 3 -1.04 32.85 11.47
N ALA A 4 -0.85 33.50 12.63
CA ALA A 4 -0.12 32.88 13.73
C ALA A 4 -0.87 31.68 14.35
N PHE A 5 -2.20 31.77 14.41
CA PHE A 5 -3.04 30.68 14.93
C PHE A 5 -3.16 29.50 13.95
N SER A 6 -3.13 29.74 12.63
CA SER A 6 -3.09 28.65 11.64
C SER A 6 -1.76 27.91 11.71
N THR A 7 -0.64 28.64 11.76
CA THR A 7 0.70 28.04 11.88
C THR A 7 0.84 27.23 13.17
N LEU A 8 0.32 27.74 14.30
CA LEU A 8 0.35 27.01 15.58
C LEU A 8 -0.49 25.72 15.51
N ARG A 9 -1.68 25.75 14.90
CA ARG A 9 -2.52 24.56 14.72
C ARG A 9 -1.86 23.52 13.82
N GLU A 10 -1.21 23.96 12.75
CA GLU A 10 -0.45 23.08 11.84
C GLU A 10 0.72 22.44 12.58
N GLN A 11 1.50 23.21 13.34
CA GLN A 11 2.60 22.70 14.16
C GLN A 11 2.15 21.69 15.20
N ILE A 12 1.05 21.94 15.91
CA ILE A 12 0.48 20.99 16.86
C ILE A 12 0.05 19.70 16.15
N THR A 13 -0.57 19.82 14.97
CA THR A 13 -1.03 18.66 14.19
C THR A 13 0.15 17.81 13.72
N GLU A 14 1.20 18.44 13.19
CA GLU A 14 2.39 17.72 12.72
C GLU A 14 3.17 17.10 13.89
N THR A 15 3.26 17.80 15.03
CA THR A 15 3.89 17.24 16.24
C THR A 15 3.14 16.00 16.73
N ARG A 16 1.81 16.08 16.84
CA ARG A 16 0.97 14.93 17.20
C ARG A 16 1.12 13.77 16.23
N LYS A 17 1.20 14.07 14.93
CA LYS A 17 1.40 13.08 13.87
C LYS A 17 2.74 12.36 14.01
N LYS A 18 3.83 13.08 14.28
CA LYS A 18 5.16 12.49 14.52
C LYS A 18 5.22 11.68 15.82
N THR A 19 4.61 12.17 16.90
CA THR A 19 4.50 11.42 18.16
C THR A 19 3.69 10.12 17.98
N MET A 20 2.53 10.22 17.31
CA MET A 20 1.92 9.22 16.42
C MET A 20 2.82 8.06 16.00
N GLU A 21 3.61 8.40 14.98
CA GLU A 21 4.48 7.52 14.24
C GLU A 21 5.53 6.86 15.13
N GLN A 22 6.16 7.65 16.02
CA GLN A 22 7.18 7.18 16.95
C GLN A 22 6.64 6.17 17.96
N LEU A 23 5.53 6.48 18.65
CA LEU A 23 4.91 5.58 19.63
C LEU A 23 4.42 4.29 18.97
N CYS A 24 4.00 4.37 17.71
CA CYS A 24 3.55 3.21 16.95
C CYS A 24 4.70 2.41 16.31
N GLY A 25 5.91 2.96 16.26
CA GLY A 25 7.05 2.36 15.57
C GLY A 25 6.82 2.22 14.06
N ILE A 26 6.21 3.23 13.45
CA ILE A 26 5.91 3.28 12.02
C ILE A 26 6.61 4.47 11.36
N THR A 27 7.03 4.33 10.10
CA THR A 27 7.60 5.44 9.32
C THR A 27 6.52 6.18 8.52
N LEU A 28 5.52 5.46 8.01
CA LEU A 28 4.41 6.07 7.27
C LEU A 28 3.20 6.26 8.18
N HIS A 29 2.73 7.50 8.35
CA HIS A 29 1.46 7.77 9.05
C HIS A 29 0.29 6.89 8.58
N GLY A 30 0.31 6.54 7.29
CA GLY A 30 -0.67 5.68 6.66
C GLY A 30 -0.84 4.32 7.34
N ASP A 31 0.23 3.81 7.95
CA ASP A 31 0.29 2.51 8.61
C ASP A 31 -0.34 2.48 9.99
N LEU A 32 -0.76 3.63 10.56
CA LEU A 32 -1.41 3.63 11.87
C LEU A 32 -2.58 2.64 11.92
N GLN A 33 -3.38 2.55 10.85
CA GLN A 33 -4.50 1.60 10.81
C GLN A 33 -4.03 0.15 10.82
N GLU A 34 -3.03 -0.19 9.99
CA GLU A 34 -2.43 -1.54 9.97
C GLU A 34 -1.82 -1.89 11.34
N ARG A 35 -1.13 -0.94 11.97
CA ARG A 35 -0.49 -1.15 13.28
C ARG A 35 -1.51 -1.39 14.39
N TYR A 36 -2.60 -0.63 14.40
CA TYR A 36 -3.68 -0.84 15.35
C TYR A 36 -4.43 -2.15 15.08
N VAL A 37 -4.61 -2.52 13.80
CA VAL A 37 -5.08 -3.85 13.43
C VAL A 37 -4.16 -4.89 14.05
N ASP A 38 -2.83 -4.82 13.84
CA ASP A 38 -1.87 -5.77 14.43
C ASP A 38 -2.01 -5.90 15.95
N TRP A 39 -2.06 -4.78 16.66
CA TRP A 39 -2.25 -4.71 18.11
C TRP A 39 -3.66 -5.07 18.59
N ARG A 40 -4.61 -5.33 17.67
CA ARG A 40 -6.02 -5.59 17.97
C ARG A 40 -6.70 -4.44 18.73
N LEU A 41 -6.18 -3.22 18.57
CA LEU A 41 -6.75 -2.02 19.17
C LEU A 41 -7.84 -1.43 18.28
N PRO A 42 -8.90 -0.84 18.84
CA PRO A 42 -9.87 -0.11 18.06
C PRO A 42 -9.26 1.22 17.60
N LEU A 43 -9.30 1.48 16.29
CA LEU A 43 -9.03 2.80 15.73
C LEU A 43 -10.16 3.14 14.74
N PRO A 44 -10.97 4.18 14.99
CA PRO A 44 -12.02 4.54 14.06
C PRO A 44 -11.43 4.99 12.72
N LEU A 45 -12.13 4.68 11.64
CA LEU A 45 -11.76 5.14 10.31
C LEU A 45 -12.09 6.61 10.13
N SER A 46 -11.19 7.35 9.49
CA SER A 46 -11.50 8.72 9.03
C SER A 46 -12.57 8.70 7.94
N ARG A 47 -13.26 9.83 7.74
CA ARG A 47 -14.28 9.99 6.68
C ARG A 47 -13.75 9.60 5.29
N LYS A 48 -12.51 9.96 4.97
CA LYS A 48 -11.85 9.59 3.70
C LYS A 48 -11.65 8.07 3.57
N ARG A 49 -11.40 7.35 4.66
CA ARG A 49 -11.27 5.88 4.65
C ARG A 49 -12.63 5.21 4.53
N GLN A 50 -13.66 5.75 5.18
CA GLN A 50 -15.04 5.27 5.03
C GLN A 50 -15.53 5.43 3.58
N GLN A 51 -15.34 6.60 2.97
CA GLN A 51 -15.69 6.84 1.56
C GLN A 51 -15.02 5.86 0.59
N ARG A 52 -13.76 5.49 0.86
CA ARG A 52 -13.06 4.46 0.07
C ARG A 52 -13.71 3.08 0.19
N LEU A 53 -14.18 2.70 1.38
CA LEU A 53 -14.94 1.46 1.55
C LEU A 53 -16.26 1.50 0.78
N ASP A 54 -16.93 2.65 0.74
CA ASP A 54 -18.18 2.78 -0.03
C ASP A 54 -17.94 2.67 -1.53
N ILE A 55 -16.83 3.23 -2.04
CA ILE A 55 -16.41 3.02 -3.44
C ILE A 55 -16.20 1.52 -3.74
N ILE A 56 -15.52 0.79 -2.84
CA ILE A 56 -15.32 -0.66 -2.99
C ILE A 56 -16.67 -1.39 -3.00
N ARG A 57 -17.59 -1.02 -2.10
CA ARG A 57 -18.92 -1.62 -2.04
C ARG A 57 -19.71 -1.40 -3.32
N ASN A 58 -19.67 -0.18 -3.85
CA ASN A 58 -20.36 0.18 -5.10
C ASN A 58 -19.79 -0.56 -6.31
N ALA A 59 -18.48 -0.79 -6.34
CA ALA A 59 -17.84 -1.59 -7.39
C ALA A 59 -18.14 -3.10 -7.26
N GLY A 60 -18.57 -3.57 -6.08
CA GLY A 60 -18.93 -4.97 -5.85
C GLY A 60 -17.74 -5.95 -5.85
N VAL A 61 -16.51 -5.45 -5.81
CA VAL A 61 -15.28 -6.27 -5.84
C VAL A 61 -14.18 -5.64 -4.98
N LEU A 62 -13.49 -6.47 -4.19
CA LEU A 62 -12.34 -6.06 -3.39
C LEU A 62 -11.02 -6.42 -4.09
N PHE A 63 -10.35 -5.42 -4.64
CA PHE A 63 -9.00 -5.56 -5.18
C PHE A 63 -7.97 -5.13 -4.14
N ILE A 64 -7.11 -6.07 -3.72
CA ILE A 64 -5.98 -5.77 -2.84
C ILE A 64 -4.83 -5.24 -3.69
N HIS A 65 -4.63 -3.92 -3.66
CA HIS A 65 -3.60 -3.27 -4.45
C HIS A 65 -2.20 -3.44 -3.83
N VAL A 66 -1.52 -4.52 -4.23
CA VAL A 66 -0.11 -4.75 -3.91
C VAL A 66 0.77 -3.78 -4.74
N PRO A 67 1.68 -3.02 -4.09
CA PRO A 67 2.63 -2.15 -4.79
C PRO A 67 3.45 -2.91 -5.83
N LYS A 68 3.80 -2.23 -6.94
CA LYS A 68 4.70 -2.73 -8.00
C LYS A 68 4.20 -3.95 -8.80
N ASN A 69 2.91 -4.28 -8.66
CA ASN A 69 2.21 -5.30 -9.44
C ASN A 69 1.31 -4.72 -10.54
N ALA A 70 1.63 -3.52 -11.06
CA ALA A 70 0.83 -2.82 -12.08
C ALA A 70 -0.65 -2.55 -11.70
N GLY A 71 -1.01 -2.63 -10.41
CA GLY A 71 -2.40 -2.50 -9.95
C GLY A 71 -3.01 -1.10 -10.05
N THR A 72 -2.24 -0.05 -10.36
CA THR A 72 -2.76 1.32 -10.42
C THR A 72 -3.79 1.50 -11.55
N ALA A 73 -3.58 0.88 -12.70
CA ALA A 73 -4.55 0.91 -13.81
C ALA A 73 -5.85 0.20 -13.42
N ILE A 74 -5.75 -0.99 -12.81
CA ILE A 74 -6.89 -1.74 -12.31
C ILE A 74 -7.67 -0.95 -11.25
N SER A 75 -6.98 -0.30 -10.31
CA SER A 75 -7.63 0.55 -9.31
C SER A 75 -8.41 1.69 -9.95
N LYS A 76 -7.85 2.34 -10.98
CA LYS A 76 -8.55 3.42 -11.70
C LYS A 76 -9.77 2.90 -12.44
N GLU A 77 -9.66 1.75 -13.09
CA GLU A 77 -10.76 1.13 -13.83
C GLU A 77 -11.91 0.71 -12.90
N LEU A 78 -11.60 0.00 -11.82
CA LEU A 78 -12.62 -0.51 -10.89
C LEU A 78 -13.26 0.59 -10.02
N TYR A 79 -12.48 1.59 -9.62
CA TYR A 79 -12.86 2.51 -8.54
C TYR A 79 -12.89 3.98 -8.95
N GLY A 80 -12.51 4.31 -10.20
CA GLY A 80 -12.38 5.67 -10.69
C GLY A 80 -11.28 6.48 -9.99
N CYS A 81 -10.48 5.87 -9.13
CA CYS A 81 -9.47 6.55 -8.33
C CYS A 81 -8.32 5.64 -7.87
N SER A 82 -7.25 6.25 -7.36
CA SER A 82 -6.15 5.51 -6.74
C SER A 82 -6.53 5.10 -5.30
N MET A 83 -6.50 3.80 -5.05
CA MET A 83 -6.73 3.23 -3.73
C MET A 83 -5.44 3.09 -2.95
N ARG A 84 -5.58 3.02 -1.61
CA ARG A 84 -4.45 2.83 -0.70
C ARG A 84 -3.96 1.38 -0.71
N HIS A 85 -2.71 1.18 -0.33
CA HIS A 85 -2.11 -0.14 -0.15
C HIS A 85 -2.44 -0.71 1.24
N GLU A 86 -3.70 -1.09 1.43
CA GLU A 86 -4.17 -1.74 2.67
C GLU A 86 -4.15 -3.27 2.52
N SER A 87 -3.83 -3.96 3.60
CA SER A 87 -3.79 -5.42 3.68
C SER A 87 -5.18 -6.03 3.79
N ILE A 88 -5.31 -7.32 3.50
CA ILE A 88 -6.54 -8.07 3.75
C ILE A 88 -6.95 -8.02 5.23
N ARG A 89 -5.99 -7.93 6.15
CA ARG A 89 -6.23 -7.86 7.60
C ARG A 89 -6.89 -6.53 8.00
N TYR A 90 -6.52 -5.44 7.33
CA TYR A 90 -7.24 -4.16 7.46
C TYR A 90 -8.71 -4.30 7.06
N TYR A 91 -8.99 -4.92 5.90
CA TYR A 91 -10.37 -5.11 5.45
C TYR A 91 -11.14 -6.10 6.33
N GLN A 92 -10.52 -7.18 6.80
CA GLN A 92 -11.13 -8.10 7.77
C GLN A 92 -11.55 -7.37 9.05
N ARG A 93 -10.78 -6.39 9.51
CA ARG A 93 -11.10 -5.60 10.70
C ARG A 93 -12.21 -4.58 10.45
N HIS A 94 -12.15 -3.85 9.34
CA HIS A 94 -12.97 -2.65 9.13
C HIS A 94 -14.16 -2.85 8.19
N ALA A 95 -14.14 -3.87 7.35
CA ALA A 95 -15.19 -4.22 6.41
C ALA A 95 -15.34 -5.75 6.28
N PRO A 96 -15.59 -6.47 7.39
CA PRO A 96 -15.72 -7.93 7.36
C PRO A 96 -16.88 -8.41 6.47
N ASP A 97 -17.90 -7.56 6.27
CA ASP A 97 -18.97 -7.75 5.27
C ASP A 97 -18.39 -7.89 3.87
N VAL A 98 -17.58 -6.92 3.43
CA VAL A 98 -16.95 -6.88 2.10
C VAL A 98 -16.09 -8.12 1.88
N VAL A 99 -15.21 -8.46 2.82
CA VAL A 99 -14.30 -9.61 2.69
C VAL A 99 -15.07 -10.92 2.54
N ARG A 100 -16.15 -11.09 3.31
CA ARG A 100 -16.94 -12.31 3.32
C ARG A 100 -17.78 -12.47 2.07
N THR A 101 -18.51 -11.42 1.66
CA THR A 101 -19.56 -11.56 0.64
C THR A 101 -19.09 -11.25 -0.78
N MET A 102 -18.14 -10.33 -0.97
CA MET A 102 -17.73 -9.88 -2.31
C MET A 102 -16.63 -10.76 -2.90
N PRO A 103 -16.53 -10.89 -4.24
CA PRO A 103 -15.31 -11.38 -4.86
C PRO A 103 -14.12 -10.51 -4.43
N SER A 104 -12.98 -11.15 -4.14
CA SER A 104 -11.75 -10.44 -3.82
C SER A 104 -10.58 -11.02 -4.59
N PHE A 105 -9.68 -10.15 -5.06
CA PHE A 105 -8.52 -10.60 -5.81
C PHE A 105 -7.31 -9.71 -5.60
N ALA A 106 -6.16 -10.22 -6.00
CA ALA A 106 -4.93 -9.45 -6.16
C ALA A 106 -4.19 -9.88 -7.43
N LEU A 107 -3.27 -9.02 -7.87
CA LEU A 107 -2.25 -9.42 -8.83
C LEU A 107 -1.05 -9.95 -8.06
N TRP A 108 -0.52 -11.08 -8.50
CA TRP A 108 0.76 -11.61 -8.08
C TRP A 108 1.80 -11.32 -9.15
N ARG A 109 3.03 -11.08 -8.72
CA ARG A 109 4.19 -10.95 -9.58
C ARG A 109 5.32 -11.80 -9.01
N ASP A 110 6.20 -12.30 -9.87
CA ASP A 110 7.44 -12.92 -9.40
C ASP A 110 8.16 -12.01 -8.38
N PRO A 111 8.56 -12.53 -7.20
CA PRO A 111 9.15 -11.71 -6.15
C PRO A 111 10.44 -11.00 -6.57
N VAL A 112 11.27 -11.62 -7.41
CA VAL A 112 12.53 -11.05 -7.90
C VAL A 112 12.25 -9.93 -8.89
N GLU A 113 11.39 -10.17 -9.88
CA GLU A 113 10.98 -9.13 -10.84
C GLU A 113 10.32 -7.93 -10.16
N ARG A 114 9.49 -8.19 -9.13
CA ARG A 114 8.87 -7.12 -8.34
C ARG A 114 9.92 -6.31 -7.59
N PHE A 115 10.90 -6.98 -6.96
CA PHE A 115 11.97 -6.33 -6.22
C PHE A 115 12.85 -5.46 -7.12
N LEU A 116 13.23 -5.95 -8.30
CA LEU A 116 13.95 -5.16 -9.30
C LEU A 116 13.13 -3.94 -9.75
N SER A 117 11.82 -4.10 -9.95
CA SER A 117 10.93 -2.98 -10.27
C SER A 117 10.85 -1.93 -9.15
N SER A 118 11.00 -2.34 -7.88
CA SER A 118 11.10 -1.43 -6.74
C SER A 118 12.44 -0.71 -6.71
N TYR A 119 13.54 -1.42 -7.01
CA TYR A 119 14.87 -0.83 -7.13
C TYR A 119 14.90 0.27 -8.18
N ASP A 120 14.40 0.00 -9.39
CA ASP A 120 14.31 1.01 -10.46
C ASP A 120 13.48 2.22 -10.06
N PHE A 121 12.37 2.00 -9.34
CA PHE A 121 11.51 3.08 -8.86
C PHE A 121 12.20 3.98 -7.85
N ILE A 122 12.94 3.39 -6.91
CA ILE A 122 13.70 4.15 -5.91
C ILE A 122 14.83 4.93 -6.60
N ARG A 123 15.59 4.29 -7.49
CA ARG A 123 16.68 4.91 -8.25
C ARG A 123 16.22 6.08 -9.13
N ASN A 124 15.00 6.01 -9.66
CA ASN A 124 14.41 7.06 -10.49
C ASN A 124 13.76 8.20 -9.70
N GLY A 125 13.81 8.20 -8.36
CA GLY A 125 13.14 9.22 -7.56
C GLY A 125 11.62 9.06 -7.48
N GLY A 126 11.10 7.90 -7.91
CA GLY A 126 9.68 7.60 -8.02
C GLY A 126 9.27 7.12 -9.41
N GLY A 127 7.97 7.16 -9.68
CA GLY A 127 7.37 6.89 -10.97
C GLY A 127 6.79 8.15 -11.58
N SER A 128 6.29 8.07 -12.82
CA SER A 128 5.77 9.21 -13.59
C SER A 128 4.71 10.06 -12.87
N HIS A 129 3.97 9.48 -11.92
CA HIS A 129 2.89 10.15 -11.19
C HIS A 129 3.01 10.07 -9.67
N VAL A 130 4.09 9.46 -9.15
CA VAL A 130 4.26 9.20 -7.71
C VAL A 130 5.72 9.42 -7.33
N SER A 131 5.98 10.43 -6.51
CA SER A 131 7.30 10.67 -5.93
C SER A 131 7.57 9.74 -4.76
N LEU A 132 8.85 9.59 -4.39
CA LEU A 132 9.22 8.94 -3.14
C LEU A 132 8.61 9.68 -1.95
N HIS A 133 8.20 8.93 -0.92
CA HIS A 133 7.69 9.53 0.29
C HIS A 133 8.85 10.23 1.04
N PRO A 134 8.70 11.48 1.51
CA PRO A 134 9.79 12.23 2.16
C PRO A 134 10.43 11.49 3.34
N GLY A 135 9.63 10.73 4.10
CA GLY A 135 10.11 9.91 5.23
C GLY A 135 11.07 8.76 4.84
N PHE A 136 11.23 8.46 3.56
CA PHE A 136 12.20 7.48 3.06
C PHE A 136 13.26 8.09 2.14
N ALA A 137 13.14 9.37 1.76
CA ALA A 137 14.03 9.99 0.78
C ALA A 137 15.51 9.95 1.22
N GLU A 138 15.77 10.14 2.52
CA GLU A 138 17.11 10.04 3.09
C GLU A 138 17.65 8.61 3.02
N HIS A 139 16.88 7.62 3.47
CA HIS A 139 17.26 6.20 3.38
C HIS A 139 17.50 5.76 1.94
N TYR A 140 16.70 6.26 1.00
CA TYR A 140 16.81 5.96 -0.42
C TYR A 140 18.02 6.59 -1.10
N ALA A 141 18.58 7.67 -0.55
CA ALA A 141 19.80 8.26 -1.08
C ALA A 141 20.98 7.27 -1.01
N ASP A 142 21.00 6.41 0.01
CA ASP A 142 22.05 5.41 0.22
C ASP A 142 21.81 4.11 -0.57
N LEU A 143 20.60 3.87 -1.09
CA LEU A 143 20.23 2.68 -1.88
C LEU A 143 20.70 2.81 -3.34
N THR A 144 21.99 3.02 -3.52
CA THR A 144 22.63 3.27 -4.83
C THR A 144 22.88 2.01 -5.65
N THR A 145 22.90 0.83 -4.99
CA THR A 145 23.15 -0.48 -5.62
C THR A 145 22.12 -1.51 -5.16
N LEU A 146 21.98 -2.59 -5.93
CA LEU A 146 21.07 -3.68 -5.58
C LEU A 146 21.46 -4.33 -4.25
N ASP A 147 22.76 -4.55 -4.01
CA ASP A 147 23.27 -5.14 -2.76
C ASP A 147 22.90 -4.29 -1.54
N ARG A 148 23.04 -2.95 -1.64
CA ARG A 148 22.62 -2.04 -0.56
C ARG A 148 21.13 -2.11 -0.28
N MET A 149 20.30 -2.25 -1.31
CA MET A 149 18.87 -2.40 -1.14
C MET A 149 18.51 -3.76 -0.52
N ILE A 150 19.23 -4.83 -0.85
CA ILE A 150 19.09 -6.14 -0.20
C ILE A 150 19.48 -6.06 1.27
N GLU A 151 20.66 -5.52 1.58
CA GLU A 151 21.14 -5.29 2.95
C GLU A 151 20.14 -4.46 3.79
N TYR A 152 19.57 -3.41 3.19
CA TYR A 152 18.57 -2.58 3.85
C TYR A 152 17.28 -3.36 4.20
N VAL A 153 16.77 -4.17 3.27
CA VAL A 153 15.57 -4.97 3.50
C VAL A 153 15.85 -6.08 4.51
N ASP A 154 17.00 -6.76 4.41
CA ASP A 154 17.40 -7.84 5.33
C ASP A 154 17.68 -7.33 6.75
N GLY A 155 18.29 -6.15 6.88
CA GLY A 155 18.56 -5.51 8.16
C GLY A 155 17.32 -4.90 8.83
N THR A 156 16.17 -4.88 8.16
CA THR A 156 14.95 -4.29 8.71
C THR A 156 14.20 -5.29 9.60
N THR A 157 13.94 -4.89 10.86
CA THR A 157 13.30 -5.76 11.87
C THR A 157 11.78 -5.67 11.88
N SER A 158 11.22 -4.65 11.24
CA SER A 158 9.77 -4.39 11.22
C SER A 158 9.31 -3.99 9.83
N ILE A 159 8.24 -4.62 9.35
CA ILE A 159 7.58 -4.28 8.09
C ILE A 159 7.19 -2.79 7.98
N TYR A 160 6.94 -2.14 9.11
CA TYR A 160 6.55 -0.73 9.22
C TYR A 160 7.71 0.26 9.03
N GLN A 161 8.95 -0.25 9.04
CA GLN A 161 10.15 0.51 8.67
C GLN A 161 10.41 0.44 7.16
N LEU A 162 9.72 -0.42 6.42
CA LEU A 162 9.80 -0.49 4.96
C LEU A 162 8.71 0.36 4.32
N ASP A 163 9.05 1.06 3.25
CA ASP A 163 8.06 1.60 2.32
C ASP A 163 7.29 0.47 1.65
N HIS A 164 6.04 0.75 1.26
CA HIS A 164 5.15 -0.17 0.59
C HIS A 164 5.81 -0.88 -0.61
N VAL A 165 6.63 -0.17 -1.40
CA VAL A 165 7.29 -0.74 -2.58
C VAL A 165 8.31 -1.83 -2.22
N LEU A 166 8.84 -1.83 -1.00
CA LEU A 166 9.80 -2.84 -0.51
C LEU A 166 9.13 -3.96 0.29
N ARG A 167 7.85 -3.83 0.64
CA ARG A 167 7.15 -4.86 1.43
C ARG A 167 6.92 -6.14 0.62
N PRO A 168 7.04 -7.34 1.23
CA PRO A 168 6.64 -8.60 0.62
C PRO A 168 5.15 -8.61 0.28
N GLN A 169 4.78 -9.30 -0.79
CA GLN A 169 3.37 -9.39 -1.23
C GLN A 169 2.50 -10.09 -0.18
N HIS A 170 3.05 -11.11 0.50
CA HIS A 170 2.31 -11.84 1.53
C HIS A 170 1.74 -10.91 2.61
N TRP A 171 2.39 -9.77 2.90
CA TRP A 171 1.96 -8.84 3.93
C TRP A 171 0.55 -8.31 3.67
N TYR A 172 0.23 -8.12 2.39
CA TYR A 172 -1.06 -7.62 1.96
C TYR A 172 -2.09 -8.72 1.78
N LEU A 173 -1.65 -9.95 1.51
CA LEU A 173 -2.50 -11.02 1.00
C LEU A 173 -2.86 -12.06 2.05
N THR A 174 -2.09 -12.17 3.14
CA THR A 174 -2.31 -13.19 4.17
C THR A 174 -3.07 -12.66 5.36
N ASP A 175 -3.84 -13.52 5.99
CA ASP A 175 -4.42 -13.25 7.31
C ASP A 175 -3.35 -13.40 8.42
N ARG A 176 -3.80 -13.52 9.67
CA ARG A 176 -2.90 -13.66 10.83
C ARG A 176 -2.32 -15.06 10.99
N HIS A 177 -2.90 -16.05 10.35
CA HIS A 177 -2.41 -17.43 10.33
C HIS A 177 -1.34 -17.63 9.24
N GLY A 178 -1.20 -16.65 8.34
CA GLY A 178 -0.28 -16.71 7.20
C GLY A 178 -0.94 -17.27 5.94
N ASP A 179 -2.25 -17.55 6.00
CA ASP A 179 -3.01 -18.09 4.88
C ASP A 179 -3.43 -16.97 3.92
N ILE A 180 -3.33 -17.22 2.62
CA ILE A 180 -3.82 -16.29 1.60
C ILE A 180 -5.34 -16.10 1.80
N ALA A 181 -5.76 -14.87 2.07
CA ALA A 181 -7.14 -14.53 2.43
C ALA A 181 -7.87 -13.71 1.36
N VAL A 182 -7.30 -13.60 0.17
CA VAL A 182 -8.02 -13.16 -1.05
C VAL A 182 -8.62 -14.37 -1.77
N LYS A 183 -9.78 -14.20 -2.41
CA LYS A 183 -10.48 -15.31 -3.08
C LYS A 183 -9.82 -15.73 -4.39
N MET A 184 -9.12 -14.83 -5.06
CA MET A 184 -8.47 -15.07 -6.34
C MET A 184 -7.10 -14.40 -6.40
N LEU A 185 -6.16 -15.02 -7.11
CA LEU A 185 -4.83 -14.48 -7.35
C LEU A 185 -4.49 -14.67 -8.83
N PHE A 186 -4.15 -13.58 -9.51
CA PHE A 186 -3.81 -13.61 -10.95
C PHE A 186 -2.34 -13.31 -11.16
N ASP A 187 -1.63 -14.11 -11.95
CA ASP A 187 -0.26 -13.81 -12.37
C ASP A 187 -0.28 -12.62 -13.35
N LEU A 188 0.45 -11.56 -13.00
CA LEU A 188 0.63 -10.39 -13.85
C LEU A 188 1.18 -10.75 -15.23
N ARG A 189 2.10 -11.71 -15.34
CA ARG A 189 2.69 -12.11 -16.63
C ARG A 189 1.63 -12.69 -17.56
N ALA A 190 0.80 -13.58 -17.06
CA ALA A 190 -0.30 -14.17 -17.82
C ALA A 190 -1.28 -13.10 -18.34
N LEU A 191 -1.58 -12.07 -17.54
CA LEU A 191 -2.45 -10.96 -17.97
C LEU A 191 -1.81 -10.12 -19.08
N LEU A 192 -0.50 -9.87 -18.99
CA LEU A 192 0.23 -9.12 -20.02
C LEU A 192 0.32 -9.90 -21.33
N GLU A 193 0.54 -11.21 -21.26
CA GLU A 193 0.51 -12.10 -22.42
C GLU A 193 -0.84 -12.08 -23.12
N ILE A 194 -1.95 -12.21 -22.37
CA ILE A 194 -3.31 -12.11 -22.91
C ILE A 194 -3.53 -10.76 -23.59
N ARG A 195 -3.11 -9.66 -22.95
CA ARG A 195 -3.25 -8.32 -23.53
C ARG A 195 -2.48 -8.18 -24.84
N ASN A 196 -1.29 -8.78 -24.94
CA ASN A 196 -0.48 -8.76 -26.16
C ASN A 196 -1.13 -9.55 -27.31
N LEU A 197 -1.97 -10.54 -26.99
CA LEU A 197 -2.78 -11.28 -27.97
C LEU A 197 -4.03 -10.51 -28.41
N THR A 198 -4.46 -9.48 -27.67
CA THR A 198 -5.62 -8.64 -27.98
C THR A 198 -5.23 -7.16 -28.15
N PRO A 199 -4.42 -6.80 -29.16
CA PRO A 199 -3.86 -5.45 -29.30
C PRO A 199 -4.91 -4.34 -29.56
N ASN A 200 -6.15 -4.70 -29.91
CA ASN A 200 -7.20 -3.75 -30.28
C ASN A 200 -8.38 -3.77 -29.29
N GLN A 201 -8.26 -3.08 -28.16
CA GLN A 201 -9.44 -2.49 -27.52
C GLN A 201 -9.23 -0.99 -27.40
N PRO A 202 -10.04 -0.16 -28.09
CA PRO A 202 -9.98 1.28 -27.93
C PRO A 202 -10.48 1.66 -26.53
N HIS A 203 -9.73 2.55 -25.87
CA HIS A 203 -10.16 3.27 -24.67
C HIS A 203 -11.24 4.31 -25.00
#